data_AF-A0A4S9EZQ6-F1
#
_entry.id   AF-A0A4S9EZQ6-F1
#
_cell.length_a   1.000
_cell.length_b   1.000
_cell.length_c   1.000
_cell.angle_alpha   90.00
_cell.angle_beta   90.00
_cell.angle_gamma   90.00
#
_symmetry.space_group_name_H-M   'P 1'
#
loop_
_entity.id
_entity.type
_entity.pdbx_description
1 polymer ?
#
loop_
_entity_poly.entity_id
_entity_poly.type
_entity_poly.pdbx_seq_one_letter_code
_entity_poly.pdbx_strand_id
1 'polypeptide(L)'
;MSLDLLEPNGLYVPLFIRDDPSKLNDFHWGLYLHFNSDTGVGEDGFQITPSRALPDRQIPAGATNNVDIIFKTYDQQLNQLPGLTCRTWVFEVLKLLQKPWNGGVLLKCTDIVALEQEIMAWGNSNAFGASRNKQPRPVSASKLCGL
;
A
#
# COMPACT_ATOMS: atom_id res chain seq x y z
N MET A 1 0.52 1.08 13.59
CA MET A 1 1.87 1.46 13.13
C MET A 1 2.52 2.22 14.26
N SER A 2 3.83 2.08 14.46
CA SER A 2 4.60 3.18 15.05
C SER A 2 4.84 4.22 13.95
N LEU A 3 4.64 5.50 14.24
CA LEU A 3 4.90 6.58 13.30
C LEU A 3 6.37 6.59 12.84
N ASP A 4 7.27 6.19 13.73
CA ASP A 4 8.73 6.17 13.55
C ASP A 4 9.20 5.16 12.47
N LEU A 5 8.30 4.28 12.00
CA LEU A 5 8.56 3.32 10.92
C LEU A 5 8.03 3.80 9.56
N LEU A 6 7.42 4.98 9.49
CA LEU A 6 6.87 5.54 8.27
C LEU A 6 7.76 6.66 7.73
N GLU A 7 8.31 6.43 6.55
CA GLU A 7 8.98 7.47 5.77
C GLU A 7 7.90 8.42 5.18
N PRO A 8 8.03 9.75 5.38
CA PRO A 8 7.19 10.74 4.72
C PRO A 8 7.20 10.58 3.20
N ASN A 9 6.09 10.87 2.56
CA ASN A 9 5.77 10.59 1.16
C ASN A 9 5.84 9.10 0.74
N GLY A 10 6.00 8.16 1.68
CA GLY A 10 5.96 6.73 1.41
C GLY A 10 4.55 6.23 1.08
N LEU A 11 4.46 5.28 0.15
CA LEU A 11 3.21 4.59 -0.21
C LEU A 11 3.17 3.24 0.54
N TYR A 12 2.04 2.90 1.13
CA TYR A 12 1.86 1.70 1.95
C TYR A 12 0.56 0.99 1.60
N VAL A 13 0.57 -0.34 1.63
CA VAL A 13 -0.62 -1.20 1.58
C VAL A 13 -0.88 -1.74 2.98
N PRO A 14 -1.80 -1.13 3.75
CA PRO A 14 -2.29 -1.74 4.98
C PRO A 14 -3.10 -3.01 4.69
N LEU A 15 -2.93 -4.02 5.56
CA LEU A 15 -3.67 -5.28 5.53
C LEU A 15 -4.37 -5.49 6.87
N PHE A 16 -5.65 -5.87 6.82
CA PHE A 16 -6.43 -6.21 8.00
C PHE A 16 -6.96 -7.64 7.88
N ILE A 17 -6.86 -8.44 8.94
CA ILE A 17 -7.52 -9.74 9.00
C ILE A 17 -9.05 -9.56 8.97
N ARG A 18 -9.75 -10.48 8.32
CA ARG A 18 -11.23 -10.44 8.21
C ARG A 18 -11.95 -11.41 9.14
N ASP A 19 -11.23 -12.43 9.63
CA ASP A 19 -11.74 -13.48 10.53
C ASP A 19 -10.69 -13.81 11.60
N ASP A 20 -11.15 -14.41 12.71
CA ASP A 20 -10.31 -15.13 13.67
C ASP A 20 -10.91 -16.55 13.88
N PRO A 21 -10.19 -17.65 13.56
CA PRO A 21 -8.83 -17.68 13.00
C PRO A 21 -8.75 -17.10 11.59
N SER A 22 -7.67 -16.35 11.33
CA SER A 22 -7.41 -15.73 10.03
C SER A 22 -7.25 -16.76 8.91
N LYS A 23 -8.03 -16.63 7.84
CA LYS A 23 -7.89 -17.46 6.63
C LYS A 23 -6.71 -16.99 5.78
N LEU A 24 -6.04 -17.93 5.12
CA LEU A 24 -4.90 -17.64 4.23
C LEU A 24 -5.36 -16.75 3.07
N ASN A 25 -4.62 -15.69 2.77
CA ASN A 25 -4.88 -14.71 1.70
C ASN A 25 -6.19 -13.89 1.83
N ASP A 26 -6.95 -14.01 2.93
CA ASP A 26 -8.23 -13.30 3.12
C ASP A 26 -8.08 -12.07 4.01
N PHE A 27 -7.51 -11.02 3.41
CA PHE A 27 -7.32 -9.72 4.05
C PHE A 27 -8.28 -8.67 3.48
N HIS A 28 -8.62 -7.67 4.27
CA HIS A 28 -9.04 -6.38 3.74
C HIS A 28 -7.79 -5.57 3.39
N TRP A 29 -7.80 -4.89 2.25
CA TRP A 29 -6.65 -4.18 1.69
C TRP A 29 -6.98 -2.69 1.61
N GLY A 30 -6.05 -1.84 2.02
CA GLY A 30 -6.10 -0.41 1.77
C GLY A 30 -4.89 0.07 0.97
N LEU A 31 -4.86 1.37 0.71
CA LEU A 31 -3.69 2.06 0.16
C LEU A 31 -3.56 3.40 0.89
N TYR A 32 -2.38 3.68 1.43
CA TYR A 32 -2.10 4.82 2.28
C TYR A 32 -0.85 5.55 1.79
N LEU A 33 -0.96 6.87 1.60
CA LEU A 33 0.18 7.75 1.37
C LEU A 33 0.45 8.49 2.69
N HIS A 34 1.63 8.27 3.28
CA HIS A 34 2.05 8.98 4.48
C HIS A 34 2.57 10.36 4.08
N PHE A 35 1.92 11.47 4.46
CA PHE A 35 2.27 12.79 3.95
C PHE A 35 3.34 13.52 4.79
N ASN A 36 3.33 13.35 6.11
CA ASN A 36 4.27 13.98 7.05
C ASN A 36 4.45 13.14 8.31
N SER A 37 5.57 13.35 9.02
CA SER A 37 5.89 12.74 10.32
C SER A 37 4.81 12.93 11.40
N ASP A 38 3.97 13.95 11.24
CA ASP A 38 3.11 14.46 12.31
C ASP A 38 1.68 13.89 12.25
N THR A 39 1.34 13.10 11.22
CA THR A 39 0.01 12.45 11.10
C THR A 39 0.13 10.96 10.81
N GLY A 40 -0.39 10.12 11.71
CA GLY A 40 -0.29 8.66 11.62
C GLY A 40 -1.64 7.96 11.73
N VAL A 41 -1.83 6.91 10.93
CA VAL A 41 -2.90 5.93 11.10
C VAL A 41 -2.37 4.73 11.87
N GLY A 42 -3.13 4.24 12.85
CA GLY A 42 -2.68 3.24 13.83
C GLY A 42 -2.58 1.78 13.35
N GLU A 43 -2.12 1.52 12.13
CA GLU A 43 -2.44 0.26 11.40
C GLU A 43 -1.23 -0.65 11.09
N ASP A 44 -1.45 -1.87 10.59
CA ASP A 44 -0.41 -2.69 9.95
C ASP A 44 -0.18 -2.19 8.52
N GLY A 45 1.00 -2.38 7.93
CA GLY A 45 1.12 -2.12 6.50
C GLY A 45 2.48 -2.32 5.86
N PHE A 46 2.42 -2.52 4.56
CA PHE A 46 3.52 -2.95 3.71
C PHE A 46 3.95 -1.81 2.79
N GLN A 47 5.19 -1.32 2.92
CA GLN A 47 5.71 -0.20 2.17
C GLN A 47 5.97 -0.60 0.70
N ILE A 48 5.29 0.07 -0.21
CA ILE A 48 5.57 0.03 -1.65
C ILE A 48 6.36 1.28 -2.01
N THR A 49 7.49 1.08 -2.64
CA THR A 49 8.44 2.12 -3.03
C THR A 49 7.92 2.94 -4.21
N PRO A 50 7.62 4.25 -4.03
CA PRO A 50 7.46 5.21 -5.12
C PRO A 50 8.82 5.57 -5.72
N SER A 51 8.85 6.18 -6.91
CA SER A 51 10.07 6.70 -7.53
C SER A 51 10.04 8.22 -7.67
N ARG A 52 11.12 9.02 -7.65
CA ARG A 52 12.57 8.82 -7.95
C ARG A 52 13.34 10.07 -7.41
N ALA A 53 14.60 10.08 -6.97
CA ALA A 53 15.66 9.06 -6.81
C ALA A 53 16.33 9.19 -5.42
N LEU A 54 17.15 8.20 -4.96
CA LEU A 54 17.83 8.14 -3.62
C LEU A 54 17.89 9.51 -2.91
N PRO A 55 17.11 9.75 -1.82
CA PRO A 55 15.63 9.81 -1.72
C PRO A 55 14.63 8.91 -2.51
N ASP A 56 14.92 7.63 -2.78
CA ASP A 56 14.18 6.79 -3.76
C ASP A 56 12.92 6.10 -3.19
N ARG A 57 12.32 6.62 -2.11
CA ARG A 57 11.16 6.00 -1.43
C ARG A 57 9.96 6.93 -1.26
N GLN A 58 9.92 8.02 -2.02
CA GLN A 58 9.01 9.13 -1.77
C GLN A 58 8.27 9.58 -3.04
N ILE A 59 6.93 9.71 -2.93
CA ILE A 59 6.12 10.46 -3.89
C ILE A 59 6.63 11.91 -3.90
N PRO A 60 6.85 12.55 -5.07
CA PRO A 60 7.28 13.94 -5.11
C PRO A 60 6.31 14.87 -4.38
N ALA A 61 6.82 15.86 -3.62
CA ALA A 61 6.01 16.74 -2.77
C ALA A 61 4.94 17.59 -3.49
N GLY A 62 4.98 17.66 -4.83
CA GLY A 62 3.93 18.28 -5.66
C GLY A 62 2.96 17.28 -6.33
N ALA A 63 3.17 15.98 -6.17
CA ALA A 63 2.34 14.92 -6.74
C ALA A 63 1.25 14.42 -5.78
N THR A 64 1.23 14.88 -4.53
CA THR A 64 0.28 14.47 -3.48
C THR A 64 -1.18 14.63 -3.92
N ASN A 65 -1.56 15.78 -4.48
CA ASN A 65 -2.90 16.01 -5.04
C ASN A 65 -3.23 15.05 -6.21
N ASN A 66 -2.25 14.71 -7.05
CA ASN A 66 -2.44 13.75 -8.13
C ASN A 66 -2.64 12.34 -7.60
N VAL A 67 -1.92 11.94 -6.56
CA VAL A 67 -2.10 10.63 -5.91
C VAL A 67 -3.47 10.55 -5.22
N ASP A 68 -3.91 11.61 -4.55
CA ASP A 68 -5.25 11.71 -3.95
C ASP A 68 -6.36 11.55 -5.01
N ILE A 69 -6.25 12.24 -6.15
CA ILE A 69 -7.16 12.07 -7.31
C ILE A 69 -7.12 10.64 -7.85
N ILE A 70 -5.94 10.02 -7.92
CA ILE A 70 -5.74 8.65 -8.41
C ILE A 70 -6.36 7.62 -7.45
N PHE A 71 -6.24 7.79 -6.14
CA PHE A 71 -6.92 6.93 -5.15
C PHE A 71 -8.45 7.06 -5.30
N LYS A 72 -8.94 8.30 -5.34
CA LYS A 72 -10.37 8.64 -5.45
C LYS A 72 -11.01 8.27 -6.79
N THR A 73 -10.23 7.86 -7.78
CA THR A 73 -10.70 7.52 -9.14
C THR A 73 -11.81 6.46 -9.13
N TYR A 74 -11.84 5.59 -8.12
CA TYR A 74 -12.85 4.53 -8.00
C TYR A 74 -13.76 4.66 -6.77
N ASP A 75 -13.71 5.73 -5.97
CA ASP A 75 -14.52 5.87 -4.75
C ASP A 75 -16.03 5.71 -5.03
N GLN A 76 -16.50 6.32 -6.13
CA GLN A 76 -17.89 6.23 -6.56
C GLN A 76 -18.26 4.90 -7.23
N GLN A 77 -17.30 4.00 -7.44
CA GLN A 77 -17.44 2.72 -8.14
C GLN A 77 -17.09 1.51 -7.25
N LEU A 78 -16.48 1.77 -6.08
CA LEU A 78 -16.22 0.80 -5.03
C LEU A 78 -17.56 0.16 -4.62
N ASN A 79 -17.64 -1.17 -4.69
CA ASN A 79 -18.85 -1.99 -4.54
C ASN A 79 -19.88 -1.97 -5.71
N GLN A 80 -19.67 -1.18 -6.77
CA GLN A 80 -20.60 -1.13 -7.92
C GLN A 80 -20.11 -1.93 -9.14
N LEU A 81 -18.78 -2.08 -9.31
CA LEU A 81 -18.20 -2.83 -10.41
C LEU A 81 -18.03 -4.32 -10.07
N PRO A 82 -18.63 -5.26 -10.82
CA PRO A 82 -18.39 -6.69 -10.65
C PRO A 82 -16.89 -7.01 -10.79
N GLY A 83 -16.32 -7.65 -9.77
CA GLY A 83 -14.88 -7.97 -9.71
C GLY A 83 -13.99 -6.89 -9.07
N LEU A 84 -14.50 -5.69 -8.77
CA LEU A 84 -13.77 -4.68 -8.02
C LEU A 84 -13.93 -4.91 -6.50
N THR A 85 -12.99 -5.67 -5.95
CA THR A 85 -12.78 -5.89 -4.52
C THR A 85 -11.77 -4.87 -3.98
N CYS A 86 -11.65 -4.73 -2.65
CA CYS A 86 -10.59 -3.92 -2.04
C CYS A 86 -9.18 -4.32 -2.52
N ARG A 87 -8.91 -5.63 -2.67
CA ARG A 87 -7.65 -6.16 -3.21
C ARG A 87 -7.40 -5.72 -4.66
N THR A 88 -8.37 -5.99 -5.55
CA THR A 88 -8.23 -5.64 -6.97
C THR A 88 -8.21 -4.12 -7.19
N TRP A 89 -8.93 -3.34 -6.38
CA TRP A 89 -8.84 -1.88 -6.37
C TRP A 89 -7.42 -1.37 -6.10
N VAL A 90 -6.72 -1.90 -5.09
CA VAL A 90 -5.31 -1.53 -4.83
C VAL A 90 -4.47 -1.72 -6.09
N PHE A 91 -4.58 -2.87 -6.76
CA PHE A 91 -3.77 -3.16 -7.95
C PHE A 91 -4.17 -2.34 -9.18
N GLU A 92 -5.45 -1.98 -9.37
CA GLU A 92 -5.82 -1.02 -10.42
C GLU A 92 -5.28 0.39 -10.13
N VAL A 93 -5.31 0.85 -8.88
CA VAL A 93 -4.72 2.14 -8.47
C VAL A 93 -3.20 2.14 -8.64
N LEU A 94 -2.50 1.05 -8.30
CA LEU A 94 -1.06 0.92 -8.57
C LEU A 94 -0.75 0.99 -10.08
N LYS A 95 -1.56 0.38 -10.94
CA LYS A 95 -1.43 0.51 -12.41
C LYS A 95 -1.66 1.95 -12.91
N LEU A 96 -2.50 2.74 -12.24
CA LEU A 96 -2.64 4.16 -12.55
C LEU A 96 -1.36 4.94 -12.17
N LEU A 97 -0.71 4.60 -11.06
CA LEU A 97 0.56 5.22 -10.63
C LEU A 97 1.77 4.83 -11.50
N GLN A 98 1.70 3.70 -12.22
CA GLN A 98 2.70 3.32 -13.25
C GLN A 98 2.60 4.18 -14.52
N LYS A 99 1.50 4.92 -14.75
CA LYS A 99 1.33 5.71 -15.98
C LYS A 99 2.31 6.91 -16.02
N PRO A 100 2.68 7.39 -17.23
CA PRO A 100 3.54 8.55 -17.37
C PRO A 100 3.00 9.78 -16.62
N TRP A 101 3.83 10.36 -15.75
CA TRP A 101 3.54 11.55 -14.99
C TRP A 101 4.75 12.49 -15.02
N ASN A 102 4.56 13.72 -15.51
CA ASN A 102 5.56 14.79 -15.54
C ASN A 102 6.98 14.36 -16.02
N GLY A 103 7.07 13.57 -17.09
CA GLY A 103 8.34 13.07 -17.64
C GLY A 103 8.95 11.85 -16.92
N GLY A 104 8.24 11.27 -15.96
CA GLY A 104 8.61 10.03 -15.27
C GLY A 104 7.40 9.13 -15.01
N VAL A 105 7.46 8.32 -13.94
CA VAL A 105 6.36 7.51 -13.40
C VAL A 105 6.35 7.63 -11.88
N LEU A 106 5.18 7.57 -11.24
CA LEU A 106 5.08 7.64 -9.78
C LEU A 106 5.47 6.31 -9.13
N LEU A 107 5.14 5.19 -9.79
CA LEU A 107 5.48 3.84 -9.36
C LEU A 107 6.36 3.13 -10.40
N LYS A 108 7.58 2.72 -10.02
CA LYS A 108 8.52 1.94 -10.86
C LYS A 108 8.29 0.43 -10.82
N CYS A 109 7.53 -0.06 -9.84
CA CYS A 109 7.16 -1.47 -9.68
C CYS A 109 6.64 -2.03 -11.01
N THR A 110 7.34 -2.98 -11.63
CA THR A 110 6.96 -3.53 -12.95
C THR A 110 6.08 -4.77 -12.83
N ASP A 111 6.42 -5.69 -11.92
CA ASP A 111 5.70 -6.93 -11.70
C ASP A 111 4.66 -6.80 -10.57
N ILE A 112 3.50 -6.25 -10.92
CA ILE A 112 2.37 -6.08 -10.01
C ILE A 112 1.82 -7.43 -9.51
N VAL A 113 1.96 -8.51 -10.30
CA VAL A 113 1.47 -9.86 -9.93
C VAL A 113 2.38 -10.48 -8.87
N ALA A 114 3.70 -10.37 -9.04
CA ALA A 114 4.64 -10.80 -8.01
C ALA A 114 4.50 -9.94 -6.74
N LEU A 115 4.26 -8.63 -6.87
CA LEU A 115 3.96 -7.75 -5.72
C LEU A 115 2.71 -8.21 -4.96
N GLU A 116 1.62 -8.58 -5.65
CA GLU A 116 0.42 -9.14 -5.01
C GLU A 116 0.75 -10.39 -4.17
N GLN A 117 1.57 -11.28 -4.72
CA GLN A 117 2.04 -12.49 -4.02
C GLN A 117 2.95 -12.16 -2.82
N GLU A 118 3.84 -11.17 -2.94
CA GLU A 118 4.72 -10.72 -1.85
C GLU A 118 3.90 -10.15 -0.68
N ILE A 119 2.94 -9.27 -0.96
CA ILE A 119 2.05 -8.67 0.05
C ILE A 119 1.21 -9.77 0.73
N MET A 120 0.65 -10.72 -0.04
CA MET A 120 -0.10 -11.85 0.53
C MET A 120 0.78 -12.73 1.44
N ALA A 121 2.00 -13.08 1.00
CA ALA A 121 2.93 -13.88 1.80
C ALA A 121 3.33 -13.17 3.11
N TRP A 122 3.54 -11.86 3.06
CA TRP A 122 3.81 -11.03 4.24
C TRP A 122 2.58 -10.91 5.16
N GLY A 123 1.37 -10.73 4.62
CA GLY A 123 0.14 -10.72 5.40
C GLY A 123 -0.07 -12.03 6.15
N ASN A 124 0.11 -13.17 5.47
CA ASN A 124 -0.04 -14.50 6.05
C ASN A 124 0.94 -14.77 7.21
N SER A 125 2.19 -14.31 7.11
CA SER A 125 3.18 -14.52 8.19
C SER A 125 2.91 -13.64 9.43
N ASN A 126 2.19 -12.53 9.27
CA ASN A 126 1.84 -11.61 10.35
C ASN A 126 0.42 -11.78 10.91
N ALA A 127 -0.48 -12.49 10.20
CA ALA A 127 -1.91 -12.62 10.54
C ALA A 127 -2.17 -13.10 11.98
N PHE A 128 -1.39 -14.05 12.49
CA PHE A 128 -1.48 -14.54 13.88
C PHE A 128 -0.99 -13.51 14.93
N GLY A 129 -0.08 -12.62 14.55
CA GLY A 129 0.28 -11.46 15.37
C GLY A 129 -0.86 -10.44 15.41
N ALA A 130 -1.50 -10.22 14.25
CA ALA A 130 -2.61 -9.30 14.10
C ALA A 130 -3.86 -9.73 14.88
N SER A 131 -4.24 -11.02 14.86
CA SER A 131 -5.41 -11.51 15.60
C SER A 131 -5.23 -11.43 17.12
N ARG A 132 -3.99 -11.56 17.60
CA ARG A 132 -3.62 -11.36 19.01
C ARG A 132 -3.38 -9.90 19.41
N ASN A 133 -3.64 -8.95 18.51
CA ASN A 133 -3.36 -7.52 18.69
C ASN A 133 -1.95 -7.23 19.22
N LYS A 134 -0.93 -7.95 18.73
CA LYS A 134 0.46 -7.68 19.10
C LYS A 134 0.88 -6.32 18.58
N GLN A 135 1.58 -5.55 19.42
CA GLN A 135 2.08 -4.21 19.09
C GLN A 135 3.60 -4.14 19.34
N PRO A 136 4.36 -3.32 18.60
CA PRO A 136 3.91 -2.50 17.47
C PRO A 136 3.54 -3.36 16.25
N ARG A 137 2.53 -2.91 15.49
CA ARG A 137 2.17 -3.47 14.18
C ARG A 137 3.36 -3.41 13.20
N PRO A 138 3.80 -4.54 12.59
CA PRO A 138 4.96 -4.59 11.72
C PRO A 138 4.80 -3.78 10.42
N VAL A 139 5.95 -3.34 9.91
CA VAL A 139 6.12 -2.68 8.60
C VAL A 139 7.28 -3.35 7.87
N SER A 140 7.18 -3.51 6.55
CA SER A 140 8.25 -4.04 5.70
C SER A 140 8.22 -3.36 4.33
N ALA A 141 9.39 -3.14 3.73
CA ALA A 141 9.50 -2.73 2.33
C ALA A 141 9.33 -3.93 1.37
N SER A 142 8.80 -3.65 0.18
CA SER A 142 8.74 -4.60 -0.95
C SER A 142 10.12 -4.87 -1.52
N LYS A 143 10.55 -6.13 -1.54
CA LYS A 143 11.82 -6.52 -2.18
C LYS A 143 11.74 -6.43 -3.70
N LEU A 144 10.54 -6.62 -4.26
CA LEU A 144 10.30 -6.61 -5.69
C LEU A 144 10.28 -5.19 -6.26
N CYS A 145 9.69 -4.25 -5.51
CA CYS A 145 9.44 -2.91 -6.02
C CYS A 145 10.32 -1.82 -5.41
N GLY A 146 11.11 -2.15 -4.38
CA GLY A 146 12.29 -1.39 -3.97
C GLY A 146 12.78 -1.76 -2.57
N LEU A 147 13.79 -2.64 -2.57
CA LEU A 147 14.63 -3.08 -1.44
C LEU A 147 14.93 -1.98 -0.42
#